data_AF-A0A1B6HSM5-F1
#
_entry.id   AF-A0A1B6HSM5-F1
#
_cell.length_a   1.000
_cell.length_b   1.000
_cell.length_c   1.000
_cell.angle_alpha   90.00
_cell.angle_beta   90.00
_cell.angle_gamma   90.00
#
_symmetry.space_group_name_H-M   'P 1'
#
loop_
_entity.id
_entity.type
_entity.pdbx_description
1 polymer ?
#
loop_
_entity_poly.entity_id
_entity_poly.type
_entity_poly.pdbx_seq_one_letter_code
_entity_poly.pdbx_strand_id
1 'polypeptide(L)'
;HGTHSAYYTMGTVLLILLGILILVYLWLKRHYNYWARQGIPQPPPVFGFGCFLDVILMRNIPGLIYDKMYKDYSGHDAVGLYQFFTPELFLRSPELIKRVMASDFSSFHDNVVTVSERLDPHFAKDPFMAKGEEWKRYRAKLVPTVTSTRMKEIYPLMKDVTNRLDAYLEGSESKIFDAKELATLFTMDNVSSTVFGINSNCFSDPEATFRKLGNLQMKEQLKFRWQTIVVLFL
;
A
#
# COMPACT_ATOMS: atom_id res chain seq x y z
N HIS A 1 59.61 -5.66 10.38
CA HIS A 1 58.88 -6.91 10.65
C HIS A 1 57.36 -6.73 10.83
N GLY A 2 56.86 -5.59 11.34
CA GLY A 2 55.40 -5.38 11.51
C GLY A 2 54.60 -5.11 10.22
N THR A 3 55.23 -4.57 9.17
CA THR A 3 54.53 -4.18 7.93
C THR A 3 54.09 -5.37 7.07
N HIS A 4 54.90 -6.42 6.95
CA HIS A 4 54.54 -7.61 6.16
C HIS A 4 53.33 -8.36 6.72
N SER A 5 53.19 -8.46 8.05
CA SER A 5 52.02 -9.09 8.70
C SER A 5 50.70 -8.35 8.41
N ALA A 6 50.76 -7.02 8.34
CA ALA A 6 49.60 -6.18 8.01
C ALA A 6 49.09 -6.38 6.56
N TYR A 7 49.98 -6.65 5.59
CA TYR A 7 49.58 -6.91 4.20
C TYR A 7 48.91 -8.28 4.03
N TYR A 8 49.38 -9.33 4.71
CA TYR A 8 48.75 -10.65 4.66
C TYR A 8 47.37 -10.67 5.34
N THR A 9 47.23 -9.95 6.46
CA THR A 9 45.93 -9.78 7.14
C THR A 9 44.95 -8.97 6.31
N MET A 10 45.39 -7.89 5.65
CA MET A 10 44.55 -7.15 4.70
C MET A 10 44.12 -8.00 3.49
N GLY A 11 45.04 -8.77 2.91
CA GLY A 11 44.76 -9.63 1.75
C GLY A 11 43.76 -10.75 2.07
N THR A 12 43.88 -11.39 3.23
CA THR A 12 42.93 -12.42 3.69
C THR A 12 41.54 -11.84 3.94
N VAL A 13 41.44 -10.65 4.55
CA VAL A 13 40.16 -9.95 4.72
C VAL A 13 39.49 -9.63 3.37
N LEU A 14 40.24 -9.15 2.38
CA LEU A 14 39.71 -8.85 1.06
C LEU A 14 39.20 -10.11 0.33
N LEU A 15 39.91 -11.24 0.45
CA LEU A 15 39.46 -12.51 -0.14
C LEU A 15 38.18 -13.04 0.52
N ILE A 16 38.06 -12.90 1.84
CA ILE A 16 36.84 -13.27 2.57
C ILE A 16 35.67 -12.38 2.12
N LEU A 17 35.87 -11.08 2.03
CA LEU A 17 34.85 -10.14 1.55
C LEU A 17 34.42 -10.45 0.12
N LEU A 18 35.38 -10.75 -0.76
CA LEU A 18 35.08 -11.17 -2.13
C LEU A 18 34.28 -12.49 -2.16
N GLY A 19 34.66 -13.47 -1.34
CA GLY A 19 33.93 -14.73 -1.20
C GLY A 19 32.49 -14.51 -0.74
N ILE A 20 32.28 -13.65 0.26
CA ILE A 20 30.95 -13.27 0.75
C ILE A 20 30.14 -12.59 -0.37
N LEU A 21 30.73 -11.63 -1.10
CA LEU A 21 30.08 -10.94 -2.21
C LEU A 21 29.64 -11.89 -3.32
N ILE A 22 30.47 -12.87 -3.66
CA ILE A 22 30.13 -13.90 -4.66
C ILE A 22 28.96 -14.76 -4.16
N LEU A 23 29.00 -15.22 -2.90
CA LEU A 23 27.92 -16.02 -2.31
C LEU A 23 26.60 -15.24 -2.28
N VAL A 24 26.64 -13.97 -1.88
CA VAL A 24 25.47 -13.08 -1.88
C VAL A 24 24.93 -12.89 -3.30
N TYR A 25 25.80 -12.63 -4.28
CA TYR A 25 25.41 -12.51 -5.68
C TYR A 25 24.74 -13.78 -6.21
N LEU A 26 25.32 -14.97 -5.94
CA LEU A 26 24.75 -16.24 -6.37
C LEU A 26 23.40 -16.52 -5.69
N TRP A 27 23.27 -16.19 -4.41
CA TRP A 27 22.02 -16.29 -3.68
C TRP A 27 20.95 -15.38 -4.28
N LEU A 28 21.25 -14.09 -4.48
CA LEU A 28 20.36 -13.12 -5.12
C LEU A 28 19.94 -13.59 -6.51
N LYS A 29 20.89 -14.03 -7.34
CA LYS A 29 20.62 -14.55 -8.68
C LYS A 29 19.70 -15.76 -8.65
N ARG A 30 19.89 -16.70 -7.73
CA ARG A 30 19.02 -17.88 -7.60
C ARG A 30 17.61 -17.49 -7.14
N HIS A 31 17.53 -16.55 -6.21
CA HIS A 31 16.29 -16.03 -5.64
C HIS A 31 15.44 -15.31 -6.70
N TYR A 32 16.04 -14.37 -7.42
CA TYR A 32 15.41 -13.60 -8.48
C TYR A 32 15.15 -14.36 -9.79
N ASN A 33 15.55 -15.63 -9.88
CA ASN A 33 15.20 -16.54 -10.97
C ASN A 33 14.09 -17.53 -10.57
N TYR A 34 13.35 -17.27 -9.49
CA TYR A 34 12.23 -18.13 -9.07
C TYR A 34 11.17 -18.26 -10.18
N TRP A 35 10.65 -17.16 -10.73
CA TRP A 35 9.58 -17.24 -11.74
C TRP A 35 10.07 -17.81 -13.07
N ALA A 36 11.26 -17.41 -13.51
CA ALA A 36 11.89 -18.00 -14.69
C ALA A 36 12.03 -19.53 -14.58
N ARG A 37 12.37 -20.06 -13.40
CA ARG A 37 12.42 -21.52 -13.15
C ARG A 37 11.05 -22.20 -13.17
N GLN A 38 9.97 -21.45 -12.93
CA GLN A 38 8.58 -21.94 -13.04
C GLN A 38 8.00 -21.73 -14.45
N GLY A 39 8.79 -21.23 -15.41
CA GLY A 39 8.31 -20.93 -16.76
C GLY A 39 7.40 -19.70 -16.84
N ILE A 40 7.39 -18.86 -15.81
CA ILE A 40 6.57 -17.64 -15.75
C ILE A 40 7.44 -16.45 -16.19
N PRO A 41 6.96 -15.61 -17.13
CA PRO A 41 7.68 -14.42 -17.57
C PRO A 41 7.81 -13.41 -16.43
N GLN A 42 8.97 -12.75 -16.33
CA GLN A 42 9.26 -11.74 -15.32
C GLN A 42 10.09 -10.60 -15.92
N PRO A 43 9.98 -9.36 -15.43
CA PRO A 43 10.91 -8.29 -15.79
C PRO A 43 12.29 -8.57 -15.18
N PRO A 44 13.37 -8.00 -15.75
CA PRO A 44 14.69 -8.09 -15.15
C PRO A 44 14.66 -7.43 -13.75
N PRO A 45 14.94 -8.17 -12.68
CA PRO A 45 14.87 -7.64 -11.33
C PRO A 45 16.12 -6.83 -11.01
N VAL A 46 15.95 -5.75 -10.25
CA VAL A 46 17.07 -5.01 -9.67
C VAL A 46 17.44 -5.67 -8.34
N PHE A 47 18.71 -6.06 -8.18
CA PHE A 47 19.15 -6.75 -6.97
C PHE A 47 18.92 -5.92 -5.71
N GLY A 48 18.25 -6.52 -4.72
CA GLY A 48 17.89 -5.90 -3.45
C GLY A 48 16.56 -5.15 -3.47
N PHE A 49 16.12 -4.68 -4.63
CA PHE A 49 14.96 -3.78 -4.75
C PHE A 49 13.81 -4.34 -5.61
N GLY A 50 14.03 -5.46 -6.31
CA GLY A 50 13.03 -6.10 -7.15
C GLY A 50 12.58 -5.19 -8.30
N CYS A 51 11.27 -5.04 -8.47
CA CYS A 51 10.67 -4.26 -9.56
C CYS A 51 10.32 -2.82 -9.18
N PHE A 52 10.48 -2.43 -7.90
CA PHE A 52 9.95 -1.17 -7.36
C PHE A 52 11.02 -0.14 -6.97
N LEU A 53 12.26 -0.27 -7.47
CA LEU A 53 13.32 0.69 -7.18
C LEU A 53 12.90 2.14 -7.50
N ASP A 54 12.27 2.37 -8.65
CA ASP A 54 11.83 3.72 -9.03
C ASP A 54 10.73 4.28 -8.13
N VAL A 55 9.92 3.41 -7.49
CA VAL A 55 8.93 3.83 -6.48
C VAL A 55 9.64 4.22 -5.19
N ILE A 56 10.63 3.45 -4.77
CA ILE A 56 11.42 3.73 -3.57
C ILE A 56 12.19 5.04 -3.72
N LEU A 57 12.75 5.28 -4.91
CA LEU A 57 13.44 6.53 -5.27
C LEU A 57 12.49 7.70 -5.57
N MET A 58 11.18 7.51 -5.42
CA MET A 58 10.14 8.52 -5.72
C MET A 58 10.18 9.06 -7.16
N ARG A 59 10.73 8.28 -8.09
CA ARG A 59 10.78 8.59 -9.53
C ARG A 59 9.51 8.16 -10.25
N ASN A 60 8.79 7.20 -9.69
CA ASN A 60 7.57 6.66 -10.27
C ASN A 60 6.56 6.28 -9.17
N ILE A 61 5.31 6.05 -9.57
CA ILE A 61 4.26 5.53 -8.68
C ILE A 61 3.98 4.06 -8.99
N PRO A 62 3.57 3.24 -8.00
CA PRO A 62 3.33 1.81 -8.20
C PRO A 62 2.35 1.51 -9.34
N GLY A 63 1.30 2.33 -9.48
CA GLY A 63 0.29 2.16 -10.52
C GLY A 63 0.85 2.18 -11.95
N LEU A 64 1.83 3.03 -12.23
CA LEU A 64 2.46 3.10 -13.55
C LEU A 64 3.40 1.92 -13.82
N ILE A 65 3.98 1.32 -12.77
CA ILE A 65 4.75 0.07 -12.89
C ILE A 65 3.81 -1.08 -13.29
N TYR A 66 2.66 -1.19 -12.63
CA TYR A 66 1.66 -2.20 -12.98
C TYR A 66 1.07 -1.99 -14.39
N ASP A 67 0.77 -0.75 -14.78
CA ASP A 67 0.30 -0.42 -16.13
C ASP A 67 1.32 -0.80 -17.20
N LYS A 68 2.60 -0.47 -16.98
CA LYS A 68 3.68 -0.88 -17.89
C LYS A 68 3.77 -2.40 -18.00
N MET A 69 3.73 -3.12 -16.87
CA MET A 69 3.76 -4.59 -16.86
C MET A 69 2.54 -5.20 -17.57
N TYR A 70 1.37 -4.58 -17.40
CA TYR A 70 0.16 -4.93 -18.14
C TYR A 70 0.23 -4.60 -19.64
N LYS A 71 1.13 -3.73 -20.09
CA LYS A 71 1.31 -3.48 -21.53
C LYS A 71 2.37 -4.41 -22.13
N ASP A 72 3.52 -4.50 -21.47
CA ASP A 72 4.71 -5.20 -21.96
C ASP A 72 4.50 -6.73 -22.09
N TYR A 73 3.61 -7.33 -21.29
CA TYR A 73 3.39 -8.77 -21.24
C TYR A 73 2.02 -9.20 -21.80
N SER A 74 1.50 -8.55 -22.85
CA SER A 74 0.12 -8.71 -23.35
C SER A 74 -0.25 -10.12 -23.81
N GLY A 75 0.72 -10.97 -24.11
CA GLY A 75 0.51 -12.37 -24.48
C GLY A 75 0.55 -13.37 -23.32
N HIS A 76 0.59 -12.91 -22.06
CA HIS A 76 0.72 -13.78 -20.90
C HIS A 76 -0.39 -13.57 -19.88
N ASP A 77 -0.92 -14.68 -19.34
CA ASP A 77 -2.01 -14.65 -18.36
C ASP A 77 -1.57 -14.13 -16.99
N ALA A 78 -0.28 -14.28 -16.67
CA ALA A 78 0.34 -13.79 -15.45
C ALA A 78 1.81 -13.44 -15.67
N VAL A 79 2.32 -12.55 -14.81
CA VAL A 79 3.71 -12.08 -14.83
C VAL A 79 4.28 -12.20 -13.42
N GLY A 80 5.43 -12.84 -13.29
CA GLY A 80 6.16 -12.89 -12.04
C GLY A 80 6.87 -11.57 -11.78
N LEU A 81 6.83 -11.09 -10.54
CA LEU A 81 7.55 -9.89 -10.10
C LEU A 81 8.11 -10.08 -8.70
N TYR A 82 8.86 -9.08 -8.25
CA TYR A 82 9.47 -9.08 -6.93
C TYR A 82 9.23 -7.76 -6.21
N GLN A 83 8.62 -7.83 -5.03
CA GLN A 83 8.64 -6.74 -4.06
C GLN A 83 9.79 -7.00 -3.08
N PHE A 84 10.90 -6.27 -3.24
CA PHE A 84 12.18 -6.58 -2.58
C PHE A 84 12.63 -8.03 -2.85
N PHE A 85 12.49 -8.90 -1.84
CA PHE A 85 12.82 -10.32 -1.90
C PHE A 85 11.55 -11.20 -1.94
N THR A 86 10.35 -10.63 -1.93
CA THR A 86 9.12 -11.42 -1.99
C THR A 86 8.74 -11.66 -3.45
N PRO A 87 8.69 -12.91 -3.94
CA PRO A 87 8.14 -13.20 -5.26
C PRO A 87 6.62 -13.01 -5.24
N GLU A 88 6.10 -12.27 -6.20
CA GLU A 88 4.68 -12.00 -6.38
C GLU A 88 4.23 -12.33 -7.80
N LEU A 89 2.95 -12.65 -7.96
CA LEU A 89 2.37 -13.00 -9.25
C LEU A 89 1.32 -11.95 -9.64
N PHE A 90 1.62 -11.18 -10.68
CA PHE A 90 0.69 -10.22 -11.27
C PHE A 90 -0.24 -10.93 -12.24
N LEU A 91 -1.51 -11.01 -11.87
CA LEU A 91 -2.56 -11.66 -12.67
C LEU A 91 -3.10 -10.69 -13.71
N ARG A 92 -3.24 -11.16 -14.95
CA ARG A 92 -3.82 -10.39 -16.05
C ARG A 92 -5.09 -11.00 -16.61
N SER A 93 -5.13 -12.32 -16.73
CA SER A 93 -6.29 -13.03 -17.28
C SER A 93 -7.49 -12.89 -16.31
N PRO A 94 -8.66 -12.49 -16.80
CA PRO A 94 -9.90 -12.48 -16.02
C PRO A 94 -10.23 -13.84 -15.40
N GLU A 95 -9.89 -14.93 -16.09
CA GLU A 95 -10.08 -16.30 -15.62
C GLU A 95 -9.20 -16.57 -14.38
N LEU A 96 -7.91 -16.22 -14.42
CA LEU A 96 -7.02 -16.36 -13.26
C LEU A 96 -7.44 -15.46 -12.11
N ILE A 97 -7.81 -14.21 -12.39
CA ILE A 97 -8.31 -13.28 -11.37
C ILE A 97 -9.55 -13.85 -10.71
N LYS A 98 -10.52 -14.36 -11.49
CA LYS A 98 -11.73 -15.00 -10.95
C LYS A 98 -11.40 -16.23 -10.09
N ARG A 99 -10.42 -17.04 -10.51
CA ARG A 99 -9.98 -18.18 -9.69
C ARG A 99 -9.44 -17.72 -8.34
N VAL A 100 -8.51 -16.78 -8.32
CA VAL A 100 -7.89 -16.30 -7.08
C VAL A 100 -8.88 -15.57 -6.18
N MET A 101 -9.71 -14.70 -6.75
CA MET A 101 -10.62 -13.83 -5.99
C MET A 101 -11.92 -14.51 -5.57
N ALA A 102 -12.32 -15.60 -6.24
CA ALA A 102 -13.60 -16.25 -5.99
C ALA A 102 -13.50 -17.79 -5.91
N SER A 103 -13.14 -18.47 -6.99
CA SER A 103 -13.25 -19.94 -7.06
C SER A 103 -12.37 -20.66 -6.03
N ASP A 104 -11.15 -20.19 -5.87
CA ASP A 104 -10.10 -20.76 -5.03
C ASP A 104 -9.78 -19.83 -3.84
N PHE A 105 -10.71 -18.93 -3.47
CA PHE A 105 -10.49 -17.89 -2.45
C PHE A 105 -10.03 -18.46 -1.09
N SER A 106 -10.42 -19.68 -0.73
CA SER A 106 -9.94 -20.35 0.48
C SER A 106 -8.42 -20.50 0.54
N SER A 107 -7.73 -20.49 -0.61
CA SER A 107 -6.27 -20.54 -0.70
C SER A 107 -5.62 -19.15 -0.73
N PHE A 108 -6.39 -18.08 -0.97
CA PHE A 108 -5.90 -16.72 -1.24
C PHE A 108 -6.57 -15.64 -0.36
N HIS A 109 -7.14 -16.03 0.78
CA HIS A 109 -7.96 -15.15 1.62
C HIS A 109 -7.17 -14.20 2.53
N ASP A 110 -5.84 -14.34 2.58
CA ASP A 110 -4.98 -13.54 3.46
C ASP A 110 -4.53 -12.24 2.79
N ASN A 111 -4.64 -11.13 3.53
CA ASN A 111 -4.15 -9.83 3.10
C ASN A 111 -2.62 -9.78 3.07
N VAL A 112 -2.03 -9.07 2.10
CA VAL A 112 -0.57 -8.91 2.01
C VAL A 112 -0.03 -8.06 3.15
N VAL A 113 -0.74 -6.98 3.50
CA VAL A 113 -0.35 -6.06 4.57
C VAL A 113 -0.93 -6.55 5.89
N THR A 114 -0.08 -6.64 6.92
CA THR A 114 -0.48 -6.99 8.28
C THR A 114 0.17 -6.05 9.28
N VAL A 115 -0.53 -5.79 10.38
CA VAL A 115 0.00 -5.02 11.50
C VAL A 115 0.10 -5.90 12.74
N SER A 116 1.23 -5.79 13.44
CA SER A 116 1.42 -6.52 14.70
C SER A 116 0.44 -5.99 15.74
N GLU A 117 -0.35 -6.87 16.34
CA GLU A 117 -1.29 -6.51 17.41
C GLU A 117 -0.58 -5.85 18.61
N ARG A 118 0.70 -6.18 18.84
CA ARG A 118 1.51 -5.54 19.88
C ARG A 118 1.81 -4.07 19.58
N LEU A 119 1.99 -3.74 18.30
CA LEU A 119 2.31 -2.37 17.87
C LEU A 119 1.04 -1.53 17.73
N ASP A 120 -0.02 -2.11 17.16
CA ASP A 120 -1.33 -1.47 17.04
C ASP A 120 -2.45 -2.51 17.15
N PRO A 121 -3.05 -2.66 18.35
CA PRO A 121 -4.09 -3.65 18.60
C PRO A 121 -5.44 -3.28 17.96
N HIS A 122 -5.60 -2.06 17.46
CA HIS A 122 -6.82 -1.62 16.79
C HIS A 122 -6.73 -1.87 15.28
N PHE A 123 -5.64 -1.44 14.66
CA PHE A 123 -5.44 -1.60 13.22
C PHE A 123 -5.19 -3.05 12.83
N ALA A 124 -4.63 -3.88 13.72
CA ALA A 124 -4.53 -5.33 13.51
C ALA A 124 -5.91 -6.02 13.37
N LYS A 125 -6.99 -5.39 13.86
CA LYS A 125 -8.36 -5.92 13.80
C LYS A 125 -9.14 -5.42 12.59
N ASP A 126 -8.57 -4.48 11.83
CA ASP A 126 -9.16 -3.99 10.61
C ASP A 126 -9.22 -5.12 9.56
N PRO A 127 -10.36 -5.37 8.88
CA PRO A 127 -10.47 -6.44 7.89
C PRO A 127 -9.57 -6.32 6.65
N PHE A 128 -8.94 -5.16 6.42
CA PHE A 128 -7.92 -5.00 5.39
C PHE A 128 -6.52 -5.43 5.88
N MET A 129 -6.35 -5.71 7.17
CA MET A 129 -5.09 -6.12 7.81
C MET A 129 -5.15 -7.50 8.44
N ALA A 130 -6.32 -7.89 8.97
CA ALA A 130 -6.54 -9.17 9.62
C ALA A 130 -6.44 -10.35 8.62
N LYS A 131 -6.19 -11.55 9.15
CA LYS A 131 -6.01 -12.80 8.38
C LYS A 131 -6.87 -13.94 8.91
N GLY A 132 -7.06 -14.98 8.09
CA GLY A 132 -7.73 -16.21 8.48
C GLY A 132 -9.08 -16.03 9.18
N GLU A 133 -9.26 -16.73 10.30
CA GLU A 133 -10.50 -16.72 11.08
C GLU A 133 -10.78 -15.37 11.75
N GLU A 134 -9.75 -14.60 12.10
CA GLU A 134 -9.93 -13.27 12.68
C GLU A 134 -10.51 -12.31 11.67
N TRP A 135 -10.02 -12.34 10.43
CA TRP A 135 -10.60 -11.60 9.32
C TRP A 135 -12.08 -11.92 9.14
N LYS A 136 -12.45 -13.20 9.08
CA LYS A 136 -13.85 -13.64 8.98
C LYS A 136 -14.69 -13.07 10.12
N ARG A 137 -14.19 -13.16 11.35
CA ARG A 137 -14.85 -12.67 12.57
C ARG A 137 -15.08 -11.16 12.56
N TYR A 138 -14.06 -10.36 12.21
CA TYR A 138 -14.19 -8.90 12.18
C TYR A 138 -15.07 -8.44 11.02
N ARG A 139 -14.90 -9.03 9.83
CA ARG A 139 -15.74 -8.73 8.66
C ARG A 139 -17.21 -9.04 8.91
N ALA A 140 -17.53 -10.14 9.58
CA ALA A 140 -18.90 -10.50 9.93
C ALA A 140 -19.60 -9.45 10.81
N LYS A 141 -18.84 -8.68 11.60
CA LYS A 141 -19.37 -7.57 12.40
C LYS A 141 -19.63 -6.30 11.58
N LEU A 142 -18.82 -6.04 10.55
CA LEU A 142 -18.94 -4.83 9.72
C LEU A 142 -19.97 -4.97 8.60
N VAL A 143 -20.08 -6.13 7.96
CA VAL A 143 -20.98 -6.33 6.79
C VAL A 143 -22.44 -5.89 7.06
N PRO A 144 -23.04 -6.14 8.26
CA PRO A 144 -24.40 -5.69 8.55
C PRO A 144 -24.59 -4.16 8.57
N THR A 145 -23.52 -3.37 8.75
CA THR A 145 -23.62 -1.90 8.82
C THR A 145 -23.69 -1.23 7.44
N VAL A 146 -23.33 -1.95 6.38
CA VAL A 146 -23.25 -1.44 4.99
C VAL A 146 -24.33 -2.04 4.07
N THR A 147 -25.45 -2.47 4.63
CA THR A 147 -26.58 -3.00 3.85
C THR A 147 -27.33 -1.89 3.10
N SER A 148 -28.03 -2.24 2.02
CA SER A 148 -28.84 -1.28 1.26
C SER A 148 -29.87 -0.53 2.12
N THR A 149 -30.42 -1.19 3.15
CA THR A 149 -31.32 -0.54 4.12
C THR A 149 -30.59 0.52 4.94
N ARG A 150 -29.41 0.19 5.50
CA ARG A 150 -28.58 1.17 6.22
C ARG A 150 -28.14 2.33 5.33
N MET A 151 -27.79 2.06 4.07
CA MET A 151 -27.45 3.10 3.10
C MET A 151 -28.61 4.08 2.85
N LYS A 152 -29.86 3.60 2.82
CA LYS A 152 -31.04 4.47 2.72
C LYS A 152 -31.25 5.31 3.97
N GLU A 153 -30.98 4.76 5.15
CA GLU A 153 -31.11 5.48 6.42
C GLU A 153 -30.10 6.63 6.56
N ILE A 154 -28.86 6.45 6.10
CA ILE A 154 -27.81 7.49 6.17
C ILE A 154 -27.87 8.49 5.00
N TYR A 155 -28.59 8.19 3.92
CA TYR A 155 -28.68 9.06 2.75
C TYR A 155 -29.11 10.52 3.06
N PRO A 156 -30.11 10.79 3.93
CA PRO A 156 -30.45 12.16 4.31
C PRO A 156 -29.28 12.94 4.90
N LEU A 157 -28.41 12.28 5.69
CA LEU A 157 -27.21 12.90 6.26
C LEU A 157 -26.19 13.24 5.16
N MET A 158 -26.00 12.35 4.19
CA MET A 158 -25.15 12.61 3.03
C MET A 158 -25.65 13.80 2.21
N LYS A 159 -26.97 13.89 2.02
CA LYS A 159 -27.61 14.99 1.30
C LYS A 159 -27.41 16.33 2.03
N ASP A 160 -27.50 16.34 3.35
CA ASP A 160 -27.23 17.54 4.15
C ASP A 160 -25.78 18.03 3.98
N VAL A 161 -24.81 17.11 3.98
CA VAL A 161 -23.40 17.42 3.69
C VAL A 161 -23.25 18.02 2.28
N THR A 162 -23.95 17.48 1.27
CA THR A 162 -23.96 18.04 -0.09
C THR A 162 -24.52 19.46 -0.12
N ASN A 163 -25.64 19.73 0.55
CA ASN A 163 -26.21 21.08 0.60
C ASN A 163 -25.23 22.10 1.20
N ARG A 164 -24.44 21.70 2.20
CA ARG A 164 -23.40 22.56 2.79
C ARG A 164 -22.22 22.78 1.87
N LEU A 165 -21.85 21.77 1.07
CA LEU A 165 -20.87 21.95 0.01
C LEU A 165 -21.37 22.97 -1.02
N ASP A 166 -22.63 22.88 -1.44
CA ASP A 166 -23.22 23.84 -2.39
C ASP A 166 -23.17 25.25 -1.80
N ALA A 167 -23.62 25.43 -0.56
CA ALA A 167 -23.54 26.72 0.14
C ALA A 167 -22.11 27.24 0.32
N TYR A 168 -21.12 26.35 0.47
CA TYR A 168 -19.71 26.73 0.55
C TYR A 168 -19.15 27.22 -0.81
N LEU A 169 -19.70 26.71 -1.91
CA LEU A 169 -19.28 27.07 -3.27
C LEU A 169 -20.07 28.26 -3.83
N GLU A 170 -21.24 28.56 -3.30
CA GLU A 170 -22.04 29.73 -3.67
C GLU A 170 -21.22 31.03 -3.58
N GLY A 171 -21.37 31.92 -4.57
CA GLY A 171 -20.65 33.20 -4.64
C GLY A 171 -19.15 33.09 -4.89
N SER A 172 -18.61 31.89 -5.14
CA SER A 172 -17.19 31.65 -5.37
C SER A 172 -16.83 31.47 -6.86
N GLU A 173 -17.60 32.08 -7.77
CA GLU A 173 -17.50 31.88 -9.24
C GLU A 173 -16.11 32.18 -9.82
N SER A 174 -15.32 33.04 -9.18
CA SER A 174 -13.95 33.40 -9.59
C SER A 174 -12.86 32.73 -8.74
N LYS A 175 -13.22 31.91 -7.76
CA LYS A 175 -12.27 31.30 -6.82
C LYS A 175 -11.76 29.97 -7.36
N ILE A 176 -10.44 29.82 -7.36
CA ILE A 176 -9.80 28.54 -7.66
C ILE A 176 -9.80 27.70 -6.39
N PHE A 177 -10.35 26.49 -6.47
CA PHE A 177 -10.35 25.51 -5.39
C PHE A 177 -9.35 24.40 -5.66
N ASP A 178 -8.63 23.98 -4.62
CA ASP A 178 -7.91 22.71 -4.65
C ASP A 178 -8.94 21.56 -4.55
N ALA A 179 -9.09 20.80 -5.65
CA ALA A 179 -10.04 19.71 -5.73
C ALA A 179 -9.77 18.61 -4.68
N LYS A 180 -8.50 18.36 -4.33
CA LYS A 180 -8.13 17.38 -3.31
C LYS A 180 -8.54 17.88 -1.94
N GLU A 181 -8.29 19.14 -1.62
CA GLU A 181 -8.75 19.71 -0.34
C GLU A 181 -10.28 19.64 -0.24
N LEU A 182 -10.99 20.08 -1.27
CA LEU A 182 -12.46 20.08 -1.27
C LEU A 182 -13.05 18.67 -1.10
N ALA A 183 -12.52 17.68 -1.84
CA ALA A 183 -12.93 16.28 -1.71
C ALA A 183 -12.61 15.72 -0.32
N THR A 184 -11.49 16.15 0.28
CA THR A 184 -11.08 15.74 1.62
C THR A 184 -12.06 16.29 2.67
N LEU A 185 -12.41 17.58 2.60
CA LEU A 185 -13.38 18.20 3.50
C LEU A 185 -14.76 17.57 3.38
N PHE A 186 -15.22 17.35 2.14
CA PHE A 186 -16.49 16.66 1.89
C PHE A 186 -16.51 15.25 2.46
N THR A 187 -15.45 14.47 2.23
CA THR A 187 -15.37 13.09 2.75
C THR A 187 -15.33 13.05 4.27
N MET A 188 -14.57 13.95 4.91
CA MET A 188 -14.50 14.05 6.37
C MET A 188 -15.84 14.37 6.99
N ASP A 189 -16.54 15.36 6.43
CA ASP A 189 -17.84 15.78 6.95
C ASP A 189 -18.89 14.67 6.75
N ASN A 190 -18.85 13.98 5.60
CA ASN A 190 -19.69 12.79 5.34
C ASN A 190 -19.45 11.67 6.35
N VAL A 191 -18.20 11.28 6.57
CA VAL A 191 -17.85 10.22 7.52
C VAL A 191 -18.25 10.62 8.94
N SER A 192 -17.95 11.85 9.36
CA SER A 192 -18.32 12.33 10.70
C SER A 192 -19.83 12.29 10.94
N SER A 193 -20.62 12.72 9.95
CA SER A 193 -22.08 12.74 10.08
C SER A 193 -22.68 11.34 10.02
N THR A 194 -22.29 10.53 9.03
CA THR A 194 -22.92 9.23 8.77
C THR A 194 -22.45 8.11 9.70
N VAL A 195 -21.16 8.09 10.06
CA VAL A 195 -20.58 7.01 10.88
C VAL A 195 -20.62 7.38 12.36
N PHE A 196 -20.32 8.63 12.70
CA PHE A 196 -20.20 9.07 14.09
C PHE A 196 -21.42 9.85 14.59
N GLY A 197 -22.35 10.24 13.71
CA GLY A 197 -23.48 11.09 14.09
C GLY A 197 -23.07 12.50 14.48
N ILE A 198 -21.86 12.93 14.13
CA ILE A 198 -21.30 14.22 14.52
C ILE A 198 -21.35 15.16 13.31
N ASN A 199 -21.95 16.31 13.52
CA ASN A 199 -21.87 17.40 12.57
C ASN A 199 -20.56 18.18 12.78
N SER A 200 -19.56 17.94 11.93
CA SER A 200 -18.23 18.57 12.06
C SER A 200 -18.10 19.92 11.37
N ASN A 201 -18.99 20.26 10.42
CA ASN A 201 -18.95 21.49 9.64
C ASN A 201 -17.56 21.80 9.03
N CYS A 202 -16.90 20.78 8.45
CA CYS A 202 -15.50 20.88 8.02
C CYS A 202 -15.24 21.97 6.95
N PHE A 203 -16.26 22.41 6.21
CA PHE A 203 -16.15 23.47 5.21
C PHE A 203 -15.98 24.86 5.83
N SER A 204 -16.69 25.13 6.92
CA SER A 204 -16.78 26.47 7.53
C SER A 204 -15.81 26.63 8.70
N ASP A 205 -15.50 25.55 9.41
CA ASP A 205 -14.63 25.57 10.59
C ASP A 205 -13.28 24.89 10.31
N PRO A 206 -12.17 25.65 10.19
CA PRO A 206 -10.82 25.11 10.12
C PRO A 206 -10.41 24.29 11.35
N GLU A 207 -11.02 24.58 12.50
CA GLU A 207 -10.69 23.94 13.77
C GLU A 207 -11.55 22.70 14.08
N ALA A 208 -12.44 22.33 13.15
CA ALA A 208 -13.27 21.15 13.22
C ALA A 208 -12.44 19.90 13.56
N THR A 209 -12.92 19.12 14.54
CA THR A 209 -12.19 17.97 15.09
C THR A 209 -11.75 16.98 14.01
N PHE A 210 -12.64 16.64 13.07
CA PHE A 210 -12.32 15.72 11.97
C PHE A 210 -11.30 16.28 10.98
N ARG A 211 -11.29 17.60 10.74
CA ARG A 211 -10.28 18.27 9.91
C ARG A 211 -8.90 18.21 10.56
N LYS A 212 -8.82 18.46 11.88
CA LYS A 212 -7.57 18.30 12.66
C LYS A 212 -7.06 16.87 12.63
N LEU A 213 -7.93 15.89 12.91
CA LEU A 213 -7.57 14.47 12.91
C LEU A 213 -7.05 14.02 11.54
N GLY A 214 -7.72 14.42 10.46
CA GLY A 214 -7.27 14.12 9.11
C GLY A 214 -5.92 14.73 8.75
N ASN A 215 -5.69 15.99 9.15
CA ASN A 215 -4.41 16.65 8.95
C ASN A 215 -3.28 15.99 9.73
N LEU A 216 -3.54 15.53 10.96
CA LEU A 216 -2.58 14.76 11.76
C LEU A 216 -2.27 13.43 11.09
N GLN A 217 -3.29 12.69 10.65
CA GLN A 217 -3.10 11.42 9.96
C GLN A 217 -2.25 11.57 8.70
N MET A 218 -2.49 12.61 7.89
CA MET A 218 -1.71 12.86 6.68
C MET A 218 -0.24 13.22 7.00
N LYS A 219 0.01 13.98 8.07
CA LYS A 219 1.38 14.29 8.53
C LYS A 219 2.11 13.04 9.02
N GLU A 220 1.45 12.18 9.79
CA GLU A 220 2.04 10.91 10.26
C GLU A 220 2.33 9.96 9.09
N GLN A 221 1.47 9.88 8.08
CA GLN A 221 1.75 9.08 6.88
C GLN A 221 2.98 9.59 6.11
N LEU A 222 3.16 10.91 5.98
CA LEU A 222 4.38 11.47 5.37
C LEU A 222 5.62 11.09 6.17
N LYS A 223 5.57 11.20 7.50
CA LYS A 223 6.68 10.83 8.39
C LYS A 223 7.02 9.34 8.31
N PHE A 224 6.02 8.46 8.29
CA PHE A 224 6.21 7.02 8.12
C PHE A 224 6.87 6.68 6.76
N ARG A 225 6.45 7.34 5.68
CA ARG A 225 7.09 7.18 4.35
C ARG A 225 8.56 7.59 4.38
N TRP A 226 8.89 8.71 5.03
CA TRP A 226 10.27 9.15 5.21
C TRP A 226 11.10 8.15 6.04
N GLN A 227 10.56 7.65 7.15
CA GLN A 227 11.24 6.65 7.98
C GLN A 227 11.47 5.33 7.24
N THR A 228 10.49 4.88 6.44
CA THR A 228 10.62 3.67 5.63
C THR A 228 11.71 3.82 4.58
N ILE A 229 11.81 4.99 3.92
CA ILE A 229 12.90 5.29 3.00
C ILE A 229 14.24 5.26 3.74
N VAL A 230 14.35 5.92 4.90
CA VAL A 230 15.60 5.97 5.68
C VAL A 230 16.05 4.57 6.13
N VAL A 231 15.15 3.71 6.57
CA VAL A 231 15.46 2.33 7.00
C VAL A 231 15.85 1.42 5.83
N LEU A 232 15.37 1.70 4.61
CA LEU A 232 15.76 0.95 3.41
C LEU A 232 17.13 1.38 2.84
N PHE A 233 17.64 2.55 3.23
CA PHE A 233 18.90 3.13 2.75
C PHE A 233 19.98 3.31 3.84
N LEU A 234 19.73 2.85 5.07
CA LEU A 234 20.70 2.70 6.17
C LEU A 234 20.95 1.21 6.44
#